data_AF-A0A944ZPI3-F1
#
_entry.id   AF-A0A944ZPI3-F1
#
_cell.length_a   1.000
_cell.length_b   1.000
_cell.length_c   1.000
_cell.angle_alpha   90.00
_cell.angle_beta   90.00
_cell.angle_gamma   90.00
#
_symmetry.space_group_name_H-M   'P 1'
#
loop_
_entity.id
_entity.type
_entity.pdbx_description
1 polymer ?
#
loop_
_entity_poly.entity_id
_entity_poly.type
_entity_poly.pdbx_seq_one_letter_code
_entity_poly.pdbx_strand_id
1 'polypeptide(L)'
;ETRAGMVPCPGPSGSACLMHGRTLHGSAPNLSDRPRTLFICAYKAEDCRPLQVCHVPSIHEGELVRGKATNRVRCSESDMEYPEVPTGASFFNQQERHTVDM
;
A
#
# COMPACT_ATOMS: atom_id res chain seq x y z
N GLU A 1 -9.72 2.08 20.91
CA GLU A 1 -9.59 3.55 21.13
C GLU A 1 -8.60 4.12 20.12
N THR A 2 -8.85 5.34 19.64
CA THR A 2 -7.97 6.03 18.68
C THR A 2 -6.81 6.67 19.45
N ARG A 3 -5.55 6.32 19.14
CA ARG A 3 -4.38 6.96 19.79
C ARG A 3 -4.32 8.45 19.43
N ALA A 4 -3.74 9.26 20.34
CA ALA A 4 -3.50 10.68 20.08
C ALA A 4 -2.74 10.88 18.77
N GLY A 5 -3.22 11.80 17.93
CA GLY A 5 -2.63 12.09 16.60
C GLY A 5 -3.15 11.25 15.44
N MET A 6 -4.01 10.25 15.68
CA MET A 6 -4.67 9.52 14.59
C MET A 6 -5.97 10.20 14.15
N VAL A 7 -6.18 10.29 12.83
CA VAL A 7 -7.40 10.85 12.23
C VAL A 7 -8.22 9.71 11.62
N PRO A 8 -9.47 9.48 12.07
CA PRO A 8 -10.36 8.50 11.44
C PRO A 8 -10.69 8.89 10.00
N CYS A 9 -10.77 7.90 9.10
CA CYS A 9 -11.19 8.07 7.71
C CYS A 9 -12.42 7.20 7.40
N PRO A 10 -13.61 7.52 7.93
CA PRO A 10 -14.84 6.79 7.63
C PRO A 10 -15.47 7.23 6.30
N GLY A 11 -16.25 6.37 5.68
CA GLY A 11 -17.09 6.70 4.53
C GLY A 11 -18.11 5.61 4.22
N PRO A 12 -19.28 5.94 3.65
CA PRO A 12 -20.23 4.94 3.16
C PRO A 12 -19.67 4.14 1.97
N SER A 13 -20.33 3.04 1.61
CA SER A 13 -20.02 2.27 0.39
C SER A 13 -19.93 3.20 -0.84
N GLY A 14 -18.92 3.00 -1.67
CA GLY A 14 -18.61 3.85 -2.82
C GLY A 14 -17.72 5.06 -2.52
N SER A 15 -17.39 5.31 -1.25
CA SER A 15 -16.38 6.33 -0.89
C SER A 15 -14.98 5.89 -1.29
N ALA A 16 -14.13 6.86 -1.66
CA ALA A 16 -12.72 6.64 -1.95
C ALA A 16 -11.83 7.36 -0.92
N CYS A 17 -10.76 6.67 -0.48
CA CYS A 17 -9.68 7.27 0.29
C CYS A 17 -8.45 7.39 -0.60
N LEU A 18 -7.94 8.62 -0.73
CA LEU A 18 -6.72 8.92 -1.47
C LEU A 18 -5.61 9.17 -0.45
N MET A 19 -4.57 8.35 -0.48
CA MET A 19 -3.44 8.48 0.42
C MET A 19 -2.13 8.16 -0.26
N HIS A 20 -1.05 8.74 0.25
CA HIS A 20 0.29 8.40 -0.18
C HIS A 20 0.66 7.01 0.35
N GLY A 21 1.32 6.17 -0.45
CA GLY A 21 1.69 4.81 -0.04
C GLY A 21 2.63 4.73 1.18
N ARG A 22 3.24 5.86 1.57
CA ARG A 22 4.09 6.00 2.77
C ARG A 22 3.37 6.61 3.98
N THR A 23 2.10 6.96 3.87
CA THR A 23 1.34 7.51 5.00
C THR A 23 1.20 6.42 6.06
N LEU A 24 1.62 6.68 7.31
CA LEU A 24 1.37 5.76 8.42
C LEU A 24 -0.14 5.60 8.61
N HIS A 25 -0.61 4.36 8.55
CA HIS A 25 -2.02 4.04 8.66
C HIS A 25 -2.22 2.67 9.30
N GLY A 26 -3.44 2.41 9.74
CA GLY A 26 -3.81 1.15 10.36
C GLY A 26 -5.30 1.10 10.63
N SER A 27 -5.75 -0.02 11.20
CA SER A 27 -7.14 -0.17 11.63
C SER A 27 -7.22 -0.97 12.91
N ALA A 28 -8.23 -0.70 13.72
CA ALA A 28 -8.62 -1.60 14.80
C ALA A 28 -9.19 -2.92 14.21
N PRO A 29 -9.21 -4.01 15.00
CA PRO A 29 -9.87 -5.25 14.62
C PRO A 29 -11.32 -5.02 14.17
N ASN A 30 -11.78 -5.79 13.18
CA ASN A 30 -13.19 -5.78 12.78
C ASN A 30 -13.99 -6.62 13.79
N LEU A 31 -14.80 -5.96 14.62
CA LEU A 31 -15.65 -6.60 15.63
C LEU A 31 -17.11 -6.78 15.17
N SER A 32 -17.40 -6.48 13.89
CA SER A 32 -18.74 -6.62 13.34
C SER A 32 -18.99 -8.01 12.74
N ASP A 33 -20.25 -8.32 12.46
CA ASP A 33 -20.72 -9.53 11.78
C ASP A 33 -20.56 -9.48 10.25
N ARG A 34 -19.99 -8.40 9.71
CA ARG A 34 -19.86 -8.18 8.26
C ARG A 34 -18.39 -7.91 7.86
N PRO A 35 -17.96 -8.39 6.69
CA PRO A 35 -16.64 -8.08 6.17
C PRO A 35 -16.53 -6.59 5.81
N ARG A 36 -15.35 -6.01 6.04
CA ARG A 36 -14.98 -4.67 5.57
C ARG A 36 -14.22 -4.78 4.25
N THR A 37 -14.97 -4.89 3.15
CA THR A 37 -14.41 -5.06 1.80
C THR A 37 -13.85 -3.75 1.26
N LEU A 38 -12.64 -3.80 0.71
CA LEU A 38 -11.97 -2.67 0.06
C LEU A 38 -11.54 -3.07 -1.35
N PHE A 39 -11.63 -2.14 -2.28
CA PHE A 39 -10.99 -2.23 -3.59
C PHE A 39 -9.79 -1.27 -3.60
N ILE A 40 -8.58 -1.80 -3.78
CA ILE A 40 -7.34 -1.04 -3.66
C ILE A 40 -6.71 -0.91 -5.04
N CYS A 41 -6.49 0.33 -5.47
CA CYS A 41 -5.73 0.65 -6.68
C CYS A 41 -4.48 1.43 -6.31
N ALA A 42 -3.33 0.92 -6.72
CA ALA A 42 -2.05 1.62 -6.58
C ALA A 42 -1.69 2.29 -7.90
N TYR A 43 -1.33 3.56 -7.84
CA TYR A 43 -0.88 4.35 -8.98
C TYR A 43 0.53 4.88 -8.74
N LYS A 44 1.29 5.00 -9.81
CA LYS A 44 2.60 5.65 -9.83
C LYS A 44 2.74 6.47 -11.11
N ALA A 45 3.64 7.46 -11.09
CA ALA A 45 4.01 8.16 -12.32
C ALA A 45 4.64 7.19 -13.32
N GLU A 46 4.46 7.43 -14.63
CA GLU A 46 5.00 6.56 -15.68
C GLU A 46 6.54 6.49 -15.65
N ASP A 47 7.19 7.57 -15.22
CA ASP A 47 8.63 7.66 -15.05
C ASP A 47 9.15 7.07 -13.73
N CYS A 48 8.26 6.54 -12.89
CA CYS A 48 8.60 5.84 -11.66
C CYS A 48 8.71 4.32 -11.95
N ARG A 49 9.95 3.82 -12.05
CA ARG A 49 10.21 2.39 -12.26
C ARG A 49 10.38 1.67 -10.92
N PRO A 50 9.89 0.43 -10.79
CA PRO A 50 10.02 -0.33 -9.56
C PRO A 50 11.49 -0.73 -9.37
N LEU A 51 11.99 -0.67 -8.14
CA LEU A 51 13.32 -1.17 -7.80
C LEU A 51 13.32 -2.69 -7.56
N GLN A 52 12.16 -3.25 -7.23
CA GLN A 52 11.96 -4.65 -6.87
C GLN A 52 10.61 -5.14 -7.40
N VAL A 53 10.44 -6.46 -7.53
CA VAL A 53 9.18 -7.09 -7.95
C VAL A 53 8.02 -6.79 -7.00
N CYS A 54 6.80 -6.68 -7.55
CA CYS A 54 5.59 -6.64 -6.75
C CYS A 54 5.28 -8.04 -6.20
N HIS A 55 5.17 -8.18 -4.86
CA HIS A 55 4.83 -9.46 -4.22
C HIS A 55 3.34 -9.85 -4.38
N VAL A 56 2.51 -8.92 -4.87
CA VAL A 56 1.12 -9.17 -5.28
C VAL A 56 1.00 -8.79 -6.76
N PRO A 57 1.39 -9.69 -7.68
CA PRO A 57 1.38 -9.40 -9.10
C PRO A 57 -0.04 -9.10 -9.58
N SER A 58 -0.16 -8.17 -10.53
CA SER A 58 -1.43 -7.76 -11.13
C SER A 58 -1.32 -7.79 -12.65
N ILE A 59 -2.37 -8.22 -13.34
CA ILE A 59 -2.46 -8.15 -14.80
C ILE A 59 -2.45 -6.71 -15.32
N HIS A 60 -2.76 -5.74 -14.46
CA HIS A 60 -2.77 -4.31 -14.76
C HIS A 60 -1.44 -3.62 -14.44
N GLU A 61 -0.42 -4.37 -14.01
CA GLU A 61 0.87 -3.78 -13.68
C GLU A 61 1.50 -3.10 -14.91
N GLY A 62 1.78 -1.80 -14.79
CA GLY A 62 2.33 -0.99 -15.87
C GLY A 62 1.30 -0.43 -16.85
N GLU A 63 0.00 -0.67 -16.65
CA GLU A 63 -1.05 -0.07 -17.47
C GLU A 63 -1.02 1.46 -17.37
N LEU A 64 -0.92 2.12 -18.53
CA LEU A 64 -0.92 3.57 -18.60
C LEU A 64 -2.36 4.10 -18.63
N VAL A 65 -2.88 4.48 -17.46
CA VAL A 65 -4.25 4.99 -17.32
C VAL A 65 -4.44 6.43 -17.81
N ARG A 66 -3.37 7.23 -17.89
CA ARG A 66 -3.39 8.62 -18.38
C ARG A 66 -1.99 9.08 -18.78
N GLY A 67 -1.90 9.82 -19.90
CA GLY A 67 -0.65 10.43 -20.38
C GLY A 67 -0.04 9.65 -21.55
N LYS A 68 1.30 9.63 -21.64
CA LYS A 68 2.05 8.89 -22.66
C LYS A 68 3.26 8.19 -22.04
N ALA A 69 3.66 7.07 -22.62
CA ALA A 69 4.93 6.43 -22.27
C ALA A 69 6.10 7.35 -22.67
N THR A 70 7.00 7.64 -21.73
CA THR A 70 8.11 8.58 -21.97
C THR A 70 9.44 7.87 -22.17
N ASN A 71 9.54 6.59 -21.79
CA ASN A 71 10.80 5.85 -21.75
C ASN A 71 11.87 6.55 -20.89
N ARG A 72 11.46 7.25 -19.84
CA ARG A 72 12.35 7.89 -18.87
C ARG A 72 12.22 7.24 -17.50
N VAL A 73 13.27 7.38 -16.71
CA VAL A 73 13.28 7.06 -15.28
C VAL A 73 13.60 8.34 -14.52
N ARG A 74 12.80 8.66 -13.52
CA ARG A 74 13.04 9.78 -12.61
C ARG A 74 13.57 9.26 -11.28
N CYS A 75 14.77 9.70 -10.93
CA CYS A 75 15.44 9.36 -9.68
C CYS A 75 15.76 10.62 -8.87
N SER A 76 15.81 10.48 -7.56
CA SER A 76 16.42 11.43 -6.63
C SER A 76 17.56 10.72 -5.89
N GLU A 77 18.53 11.46 -5.37
CA GLU A 77 19.54 10.87 -4.49
C GLU A 77 18.86 10.28 -3.25
N SER A 78 19.09 8.99 -2.99
CA SER A 78 18.56 8.27 -1.83
C SER A 78 19.40 7.03 -1.55
N ASP A 79 19.52 6.69 -0.28
CA ASP A 79 20.10 5.44 0.19
C ASP A 79 19.08 4.68 1.05
N MET A 80 18.93 3.38 0.79
CA MET A 80 18.02 2.49 1.52
C MET A 80 18.43 1.04 1.35
N GLU A 81 18.15 0.22 2.36
CA GLU A 81 18.25 -1.23 2.22
C GLU A 81 17.33 -1.75 1.11
N TYR A 82 17.81 -2.76 0.39
CA TYR A 82 17.03 -3.37 -0.68
C TYR A 82 15.84 -4.14 -0.08
N PRO A 83 14.59 -3.88 -0.52
CA PRO A 83 13.42 -4.43 0.15
C PRO A 83 13.31 -5.95 -0.05
N GLU A 84 12.98 -6.63 1.06
CA GLU A 84 12.61 -8.04 1.03
C GLU A 84 11.33 -8.26 0.21
N VAL A 85 11.24 -9.42 -0.42
CA VAL A 85 10.02 -9.87 -1.12
C VAL A 85 9.27 -10.83 -0.19
N PRO A 86 8.11 -10.44 0.37
CA PRO A 86 7.33 -11.32 1.23
C PRO A 86 6.90 -12.58 0.48
N THR A 87 6.97 -13.74 1.14
CA THR A 87 6.48 -15.02 0.60
C THR A 87 4.97 -15.23 0.82
N GLY A 88 4.34 -14.44 1.69
CA GLY A 88 2.91 -14.46 1.96
C GLY A 88 2.21 -13.23 1.37
N ALA A 89 0.96 -13.40 0.94
CA ALA A 89 0.16 -12.33 0.37
C ALA A 89 -0.37 -11.31 1.41
N SER A 90 -0.32 -11.66 2.70
CA SER A 90 -0.87 -10.85 3.78
C SER A 90 0.23 -10.26 4.65
N PHE A 91 0.20 -8.95 4.84
CA PHE A 91 1.04 -8.24 5.81
C PHE A 91 0.81 -8.74 7.25
N PHE A 92 -0.38 -9.27 7.57
CA PHE A 92 -0.64 -9.89 8.88
C PHE A 92 0.29 -11.09 9.14
N ASN A 93 0.60 -11.90 8.12
CA ASN A 93 1.53 -13.03 8.24
C ASN A 93 2.98 -12.58 8.49
N GLN A 94 3.32 -11.32 8.18
CA GLN A 94 4.61 -10.73 8.53
C GLN A 94 4.58 -10.14 9.94
N GLN A 95 3.48 -9.48 10.33
CA GLN A 95 3.31 -8.94 11.68
C GLN A 95 3.33 -10.02 12.77
N GLU A 96 2.73 -11.19 12.52
CA GLU A 96 2.76 -12.33 13.47
C GLU A 96 4.18 -12.83 13.77
N ARG A 97 5.11 -12.71 12.81
CA ARG A 97 6.51 -13.15 13.00
C ARG A 97 7.36 -12.15 13.76
N HIS A 98 6.92 -10.89 13.79
CA HIS A 98 7.54 -9.83 14.56
C HIS A 98 6.67 -9.51 15.78
N THR A 99 6.49 -10.49 16.67
CA THR A 99 6.16 -10.18 18.07
C THR A 99 7.30 -9.36 18.63
N VAL A 100 7.10 -8.05 18.67
CA VAL A 100 7.84 -7.18 19.59
C VAL A 100 7.41 -7.63 20.98
N ASP A 101 8.36 -8.12 21.78
CA ASP A 101 8.15 -8.24 23.23
C ASP A 101 7.61 -6.89 23.73
N MET A 102 6.40 -6.93 24.27
CA MET A 102 5.74 -5.80 24.93
C MET A 102 5.94 -5.93 26.43
#